data_AF-A0A925D175-F1
#
_entry.id   AF-A0A925D175-F1
#
_cell.length_a   1.000
_cell.length_b   1.000
_cell.length_c   1.000
_cell.angle_alpha   90.00
_cell.angle_beta   90.00
_cell.angle_gamma   90.00
#
_symmetry.space_group_name_H-M   'P 1'
#
loop_
_entity.id
_entity.type
_entity.pdbx_description
1 polymer ?
#
loop_
_entity_poly.entity_id
_entity_poly.type
_entity_poly.pdbx_seq_one_letter_code
_entity_poly.pdbx_strand_id
1 'polypeptide(L)' 'MTDEYFMMQAIKEAKRAMEDEEIPIGAVVVLNDKVIARGYN' A
#
# COMPACT_ATOMS: atom_id res chain seq x y z
N MET A 1 -8.97 5.98 12.08
CA MET A 1 -7.75 6.41 11.35
C MET A 1 -8.19 7.26 10.15
N THR A 2 -7.29 7.87 9.37
CA THR A 2 -7.69 8.64 8.16
C THR A 2 -7.27 7.91 6.89
N ASP A 3 -7.92 8.25 5.77
CA ASP A 3 -7.58 7.67 4.46
C ASP A 3 -6.13 7.97 4.07
N GLU A 4 -5.60 9.14 4.44
CA GLU A 4 -4.21 9.52 4.21
C GLU A 4 -3.23 8.58 4.91
N TYR A 5 -3.55 8.11 6.12
CA TYR A 5 -2.71 7.15 6.84
C TYR A 5 -2.59 5.83 6.08
N PHE A 6 -3.71 5.31 5.55
CA PHE A 6 -3.73 4.08 4.77
C PHE A 6 -3.09 4.26 3.39
N MET A 7 -3.33 5.41 2.75
CA MET A 7 -2.69 5.77 1.48
C MET A 7 -1.17 5.83 1.62
N MET A 8 -0.65 6.36 2.73
CA MET A 8 0.79 6.33 3.00
C MET A 8 1.33 4.90 3.17
N GLN A 9 0.52 3.92 3.60
CA GLN A 9 0.95 2.52 3.59
C GLN A 9 0.96 1.96 2.16
N ALA A 10 -0.05 2.26 1.34
CA ALA A 10 -0.08 1.84 -0.06
C ALA A 10 1.11 2.40 -0.86
N ILE A 11 1.49 3.66 -0.62
CA ILE A 11 2.67 4.29 -1.23
C ILE A 11 3.97 3.58 -0.83
N LYS A 12 4.07 3.03 0.39
CA LYS A 12 5.25 2.23 0.77
C LYS A 12 5.36 0.95 -0.04
N GLU A 13 4.24 0.29 -0.34
CA GLU A 13 4.22 -0.89 -1.19
C GLU A 13 4.55 -0.52 -2.65
N ALA A 14 4.01 0.60 -3.17
CA ALA A 14 4.36 1.10 -4.51
C ALA A 14 5.86 1.44 -4.67
N LYS A 15 6.53 1.86 -3.59
CA LYS A 15 8.00 2.05 -3.60
C LYS A 15 8.76 0.74 -3.73
N ARG A 16 8.24 -0.37 -3.20
CA ARG A 16 8.86 -1.70 -3.37
C ARG A 16 8.75 -2.17 -4.81
N ALA A 17 7.58 -2.02 -5.43
CA ALA A 17 7.40 -2.24 -6.87
C ALA A 17 8.45 -1.46 -7.68
N MET A 18 8.63 -0.18 -7.37
CA MET A 18 9.64 0.65 -8.02
C MET A 18 11.08 0.13 -7.82
N GLU A 19 11.41 -0.35 -6.62
CA GLU A 19 12.73 -0.94 -6.30
C GLU A 19 12.94 -2.27 -7.05
N ASP A 20 11.87 -3.01 -7.30
CA ASP A 20 11.84 -4.27 -8.04
C ASP A 20 11.75 -4.07 -9.58
N GLU A 21 11.87 -2.83 -10.07
CA GLU A 21 11.72 -2.42 -11.48
C GLU A 21 10.33 -2.74 -12.09
N GLU A 22 9.31 -2.91 -11.24
CA GLU A 22 7.89 -3.09 -11.59
C GLU A 22 7.16 -1.75 -11.79
N ILE A 23 5.92 -1.79 -12.29
CA ILE A 23 5.05 -0.61 -12.37
C ILE A 23 4.67 -0.20 -10.93
N PRO A 24 4.95 1.04 -10.48
CA PRO A 24 4.87 1.41 -9.07
C PRO A 24 3.43 1.58 -8.57
N ILE A 25 2.77 0.46 -8.31
CA ILE A 25 1.41 0.36 -7.79
C ILE A 25 1.45 -0.38 -6.46
N GLY A 26 0.77 0.17 -5.46
CA GLY A 26 0.63 -0.43 -4.14
C GLY A 26 -0.81 -0.35 -3.67
N ALA A 27 -1.25 -1.35 -2.92
CA ALA A 27 -2.61 -1.47 -2.42
C ALA A 27 -2.64 -1.98 -0.98
N VAL A 28 -3.64 -1.55 -0.23
CA VAL A 28 -3.95 -2.04 1.12
C VAL A 28 -5.43 -2.37 1.25
N VAL A 29 -5.75 -3.46 1.95
CA VAL A 29 -7.13 -3.81 2.32
C VAL A 29 -7.32 -3.52 3.80
N VAL A 30 -8.34 -2.73 4.13
CA VAL A 30 -8.62 -2.27 5.50
C VAL A 30 -9.98 -2.81 5.95
N LEU A 31 -10.02 -3.35 7.17
CA LEU A 31 -11.24 -3.78 7.86
C LEU A 31 -11.18 -3.32 9.31
N ASN A 32 -12.21 -2.59 9.77
CA ASN A 32 -12.32 -2.07 11.14
C ASN A 32 -11.05 -1.33 11.59
N ASP A 33 -10.63 -0.31 10.83
CA ASP A 33 -9.42 0.49 11.07
C ASP A 33 -8.09 -0.31 11.11
N LYS A 34 -8.08 -1.56 10.63
CA LYS A 34 -6.89 -2.41 10.60
C LYS A 34 -6.57 -2.84 9.17
N VAL A 35 -5.29 -2.71 8.78
CA VAL A 35 -4.80 -3.29 7.53
C VAL A 35 -4.76 -4.81 7.67
N ILE A 36 -5.51 -5.51 6.83
CA ILE A 36 -5.59 -6.98 6.81
C ILE A 36 -4.81 -7.61 5.64
N ALA A 37 -4.50 -6.83 4.60
CA ALA A 37 -3.67 -7.25 3.49
C ALA A 37 -2.93 -6.07 2.87
N ARG A 38 -1.79 -6.37 2.23
CA ARG A 38 -0.97 -5.43 1.45
C ARG A 38 -0.48 -6.14 0.20
N GLY A 39 -0.29 -5.40 -0.88
CA GLY A 39 0.29 -5.89 -2.10
C GLY A 39 0.87 -4.76 -2.92
N TYR A 40 1.82 -5.10 -3.78
CA TYR A 40 2.33 -4.25 -4.83
C TYR A 40 2.42 -5.06 -6.13
N ASN A 41 2.48 -4.34 -7.24
CA ASN A 41 2.74 -4.97 -8.53
C ASN A 41 4.21 -5.35 -8.62
#